data_AF-A0A135UEY7-F1
#
_entry.id   AF-A0A135UEY7-F1
#
_cell.length_a   1.000
_cell.length_b   1.000
_cell.length_c   1.000
_cell.angle_alpha   90.00
_cell.angle_beta   90.00
_cell.angle_gamma   90.00
#
_symmetry.space_group_name_H-M   'P 1'
#
loop_
_entity.id
_entity.type
_entity.pdbx_description
1 polymer ?
#
loop_
_entity_poly.entity_id
_entity_poly.type
_entity_poly.pdbx_seq_one_letter_code
_entity_poly.pdbx_strand_id
1 'polypeptide(L)'
;MQETKVQRKDLKDDMVLVPGWDVFFSLPKYKKGYSGVAIYTRNATCCPIRAEEGITGVLPAPNSSTSFRDLPEDQQIGGYPRASQLSSEVDEATLDSEGRCVVLEFPAFVLIGTYSPATRDSSRDDFRLGYLGALDARVRNLVGAGKQVILTGDLNVIREEMDTCNLRETLRKEGMTVEDWMQGPSRRFINQLVVGGRVTGERDEGKETPVLHDLTRIFHATRQSMFTCWDTKRNTRPANNGSRIDYILCSSGIKDWFTDSNIQEGLMGSDHCPVYAVMNDLVTTDGKETSVLDVMNPSDMFHDGKRLREWSQKDLLPLSAKLIPEFDRRRNIRDMFMKKPAPKPAPSPVLNPLESHSLPIEDDSDYPVTTQETQDLDASQATTTTEDAPAASQASMQSSVAKLPPPKPTPSSFSSSQPTNPLVKRPAESAASAKRAPKKSKTNESDGKAQSTLMGFFKPKNPPPQTQSSPAEAGAARTNQPPSPFTKNKAVGVGGGSATGPIRALSGLSEAGGPLSAGTAESPGSGGGKDTSSPSSSAKPFETTSEKVFDPIEVKESWSKFNLGKRVVPKCEHGEPCISFQTKKPGVNCGK
;
A
#
# COMPACT_ATOMS: atom_id res chain seq x y z
N MET A 1 0.58 -2.41 0.64
CA MET A 1 0.54 -3.75 1.25
C MET A 1 1.95 -4.19 1.51
N GLN A 2 2.17 -4.77 2.69
CA GLN A 2 3.46 -5.04 3.29
C GLN A 2 3.50 -6.50 3.75
N GLU A 3 4.71 -7.03 3.94
CA GLU A 3 5.00 -8.42 4.30
C GLU A 3 4.12 -9.46 3.56
N THR A 4 4.02 -9.35 2.23
CA THR A 4 3.15 -10.19 1.39
C THR A 4 3.51 -11.67 1.44
N LYS A 5 4.79 -11.99 1.73
CA LYS A 5 5.37 -13.35 1.81
C LYS A 5 5.27 -14.17 0.51
N VAL A 6 4.96 -13.53 -0.62
CA VAL A 6 4.86 -14.15 -1.96
C VAL A 6 6.23 -14.14 -2.67
N GLN A 7 6.50 -15.13 -3.53
CA GLN A 7 7.56 -15.05 -4.55
C GLN A 7 6.94 -14.96 -5.95
N ARG A 8 7.71 -14.53 -6.97
CA ARG A 8 7.18 -14.38 -8.35
C ARG A 8 6.44 -15.62 -8.86
N LYS A 9 6.99 -16.81 -8.60
CA LYS A 9 6.39 -18.12 -8.95
C LYS A 9 5.10 -18.51 -8.20
N ASP A 10 4.77 -17.80 -7.13
CA ASP A 10 3.61 -18.05 -6.26
C ASP A 10 2.50 -16.99 -6.45
N LEU A 11 2.73 -16.01 -7.35
CA LEU A 11 1.70 -15.07 -7.82
C LEU A 11 0.58 -15.81 -8.54
N LYS A 12 -0.61 -15.20 -8.59
CA LYS A 12 -1.83 -15.79 -9.14
C LYS A 12 -2.69 -14.73 -9.83
N ASP A 13 -3.55 -15.18 -10.73
CA ASP A 13 -4.53 -14.36 -11.45
C ASP A 13 -5.41 -13.52 -10.50
N ASP A 14 -5.75 -14.01 -9.30
CA ASP A 14 -6.54 -13.27 -8.31
C ASP A 14 -5.76 -12.22 -7.50
N MET A 15 -4.42 -12.23 -7.61
CA MET A 15 -3.53 -11.19 -7.08
C MET A 15 -3.13 -10.15 -8.15
N VAL A 16 -3.00 -10.57 -9.41
CA VAL A 16 -2.46 -9.75 -10.51
C VAL A 16 -3.55 -9.16 -11.41
N LEU A 17 -4.59 -9.93 -11.73
CA LEU A 17 -5.65 -9.55 -12.67
C LEU A 17 -6.89 -9.05 -11.92
N VAL A 18 -6.69 -8.19 -10.93
CA VAL A 18 -7.77 -7.58 -10.14
C VAL A 18 -8.54 -6.56 -11.00
N PRO A 19 -9.85 -6.73 -11.27
CA PRO A 19 -10.56 -5.90 -12.23
C PRO A 19 -10.60 -4.41 -11.85
N GLY A 20 -10.12 -3.54 -12.74
CA GLY A 20 -10.06 -2.09 -12.54
C GLY A 20 -8.87 -1.56 -11.73
N TRP A 21 -7.91 -2.44 -11.39
CA TRP A 21 -6.68 -2.08 -10.68
C TRP A 21 -5.44 -2.51 -11.46
N ASP A 22 -4.31 -1.85 -11.21
CA ASP A 22 -2.97 -2.32 -11.53
C ASP A 22 -2.16 -2.57 -10.26
N VAL A 23 -1.08 -3.36 -10.34
CA VAL A 23 -0.27 -3.71 -9.18
C VAL A 23 1.21 -3.81 -9.49
N PHE A 24 2.01 -3.27 -8.59
CA PHE A 24 3.47 -3.21 -8.63
C PHE A 24 4.00 -3.94 -7.40
N PHE A 25 4.92 -4.89 -7.60
CA PHE A 25 5.50 -5.70 -6.53
C PHE A 25 7.00 -5.45 -6.38
N SER A 26 7.47 -5.49 -5.13
CA SER A 26 8.86 -5.80 -4.81
C SER A 26 8.89 -7.12 -4.03
N LEU A 27 9.74 -8.06 -4.42
CA LEU A 27 9.69 -9.45 -3.94
C LEU A 27 11.07 -9.95 -3.48
N PRO A 28 11.15 -10.78 -2.43
CA PRO A 28 12.42 -11.28 -1.90
C PRO A 28 13.14 -12.15 -2.95
N LYS A 29 14.37 -11.77 -3.32
CA LYS A 29 15.16 -12.52 -4.33
C LYS A 29 15.49 -13.94 -3.87
N TYR A 30 15.90 -14.10 -2.60
CA TYR A 30 16.51 -15.35 -2.11
C TYR A 30 15.65 -16.11 -1.09
N LYS A 31 14.88 -15.40 -0.26
CA LYS A 31 14.20 -15.98 0.91
C LYS A 31 12.71 -16.19 0.64
N LYS A 32 12.26 -17.45 0.72
CA LYS A 32 10.85 -17.82 0.49
C LYS A 32 9.98 -17.44 1.70
N GLY A 33 8.72 -17.04 1.47
CA GLY A 33 7.76 -16.82 2.56
C GLY A 33 8.10 -15.64 3.49
N TYR A 34 8.71 -14.58 2.97
CA TYR A 34 9.35 -13.53 3.76
C TYR A 34 9.21 -12.16 3.10
N SER A 35 9.00 -11.08 3.86
CA SER A 35 9.00 -9.72 3.33
C SER A 35 8.02 -9.56 2.15
N GLY A 36 8.33 -8.73 1.16
CA GLY A 36 7.52 -8.49 -0.02
C GLY A 36 6.56 -7.31 0.18
N VAL A 37 6.53 -6.41 -0.80
CA VAL A 37 5.68 -5.21 -0.84
C VAL A 37 4.86 -5.21 -2.12
N ALA A 38 3.62 -4.71 -2.03
CA ALA A 38 2.76 -4.48 -3.18
C ALA A 38 2.01 -3.15 -3.06
N ILE A 39 1.98 -2.37 -4.14
CA ILE A 39 1.14 -1.18 -4.29
C ILE A 39 0.13 -1.47 -5.40
N TYR A 40 -1.15 -1.32 -5.09
CA TYR A 40 -2.25 -1.41 -6.05
C TYR A 40 -2.73 0.01 -6.40
N THR A 41 -2.83 0.32 -7.68
CA THR A 41 -3.39 1.59 -8.18
C THR A 41 -4.73 1.34 -8.86
N ARG A 42 -5.65 2.30 -8.77
CA ARG A 42 -7.01 2.14 -9.32
C ARG A 42 -7.13 2.93 -10.62
N ASN A 43 -7.19 2.21 -11.74
CA ASN A 43 -7.21 2.75 -13.11
C ASN A 43 -8.33 3.79 -13.33
N ALA A 44 -9.42 3.68 -12.57
CA ALA A 44 -10.55 4.60 -12.59
C ALA A 44 -10.25 5.99 -12.00
N THR A 45 -9.18 6.17 -11.21
CA THR A 45 -8.89 7.41 -10.47
C THR A 45 -7.43 7.89 -10.56
N CYS A 46 -6.44 7.00 -10.72
CA CYS A 46 -5.03 7.41 -10.77
C CYS A 46 -4.22 6.58 -11.78
N CYS A 47 -3.19 7.21 -12.36
CA CYS A 47 -2.27 6.63 -13.31
C CYS A 47 -0.84 7.10 -12.97
N PRO A 48 0.02 6.23 -12.41
CA PRO A 48 1.42 6.58 -12.20
C PRO A 48 2.14 6.73 -13.55
N ILE A 49 3.17 7.56 -13.59
CA ILE A 49 4.01 7.83 -14.78
C ILE A 49 5.35 7.09 -14.74
N ARG A 50 5.86 6.73 -13.55
CA ARG A 50 7.06 5.91 -13.36
C ARG A 50 6.91 4.95 -12.17
N ALA A 51 7.66 3.85 -12.18
CA ALA A 51 7.63 2.82 -11.15
C ALA A 51 8.98 2.13 -11.02
N GLU A 52 9.53 2.08 -9.80
CA GLU A 52 10.84 1.50 -9.46
C GLU A 52 10.72 0.44 -8.35
N GLU A 53 11.60 -0.56 -8.39
CA GLU A 53 11.79 -1.54 -7.32
C GLU A 53 13.01 -1.13 -6.47
N GLY A 54 12.89 -1.22 -5.15
CA GLY A 54 13.94 -0.87 -4.20
C GLY A 54 13.90 0.58 -3.72
N ILE A 55 14.85 0.94 -2.86
CA ILE A 55 15.04 2.29 -2.31
C ILE A 55 16.31 2.97 -2.84
N THR A 56 17.31 2.19 -3.27
CA THR A 56 18.60 2.69 -3.77
C THR A 56 18.59 2.91 -5.28
N GLY A 57 17.71 2.23 -6.02
CA GLY A 57 17.68 2.25 -7.49
C GLY A 57 18.80 1.45 -8.17
N VAL A 58 19.60 0.67 -7.41
CA VAL A 58 20.63 -0.23 -7.96
C VAL A 58 20.03 -1.47 -8.65
N LEU A 59 18.73 -1.73 -8.48
CA LEU A 59 18.04 -2.84 -9.13
C LEU A 59 17.88 -2.60 -10.64
N PRO A 60 18.02 -3.64 -11.48
CA PRO A 60 17.81 -3.52 -12.92
C PRO A 60 16.34 -3.26 -13.25
N ALA A 61 16.09 -2.38 -14.22
CA ALA A 61 14.74 -2.13 -14.72
C ALA A 61 14.17 -3.38 -15.42
N PRO A 62 12.84 -3.57 -15.44
CA PRO A 62 12.21 -4.74 -16.07
C PRO A 62 12.64 -4.94 -17.53
N ASN A 63 13.09 -6.15 -17.85
CA ASN A 63 13.63 -6.56 -19.16
C ASN A 63 14.92 -5.81 -19.59
N SER A 64 15.62 -5.14 -18.66
CA SER A 64 16.90 -4.48 -18.88
C SER A 64 18.01 -5.06 -18.00
N SER A 65 19.27 -4.81 -18.35
CA SER A 65 20.44 -4.97 -17.48
C SER A 65 20.84 -3.67 -16.77
N THR A 66 20.32 -2.53 -17.22
CA THR A 66 20.59 -1.19 -16.67
C THR A 66 19.83 -1.00 -15.35
N SER A 67 20.50 -0.49 -14.32
CA SER A 67 19.84 -0.15 -13.05
C SER A 67 18.90 1.04 -13.20
N PHE A 68 17.91 1.20 -12.31
CA PHE A 68 17.01 2.36 -12.34
C PHE A 68 17.80 3.69 -12.30
N ARG A 69 18.87 3.77 -11.51
CA ARG A 69 19.73 4.97 -11.42
C ARG A 69 20.62 5.24 -12.65
N ASP A 70 20.76 4.27 -13.54
CA ASP A 70 21.57 4.36 -14.77
C ASP A 70 20.70 4.50 -16.04
N LEU A 71 19.37 4.57 -15.90
CA LEU A 71 18.45 4.88 -17.00
C LEU A 71 18.61 6.34 -17.48
N PRO A 72 18.13 6.69 -18.69
CA PRO A 72 17.93 8.09 -19.08
C PRO A 72 17.08 8.86 -18.05
N GLU A 73 17.41 10.12 -17.79
CA GLU A 73 16.80 10.94 -16.72
C GLU A 73 15.27 11.05 -16.85
N ASP A 74 14.74 11.10 -18.07
CA ASP A 74 13.30 11.10 -18.38
C ASP A 74 12.58 9.82 -17.92
N GLN A 75 13.32 8.73 -17.67
CA GLN A 75 12.82 7.42 -17.23
C GLN A 75 13.05 7.15 -15.74
N GLN A 76 13.70 8.06 -15.02
CA GLN A 76 14.01 7.93 -13.59
C GLN A 76 12.96 8.60 -12.69
N ILE A 77 12.66 8.00 -11.54
CA ILE A 77 12.04 8.73 -10.41
C ILE A 77 13.08 9.65 -9.75
N GLY A 78 14.36 9.28 -9.80
CA GLY A 78 15.48 10.11 -9.35
C GLY A 78 15.63 10.18 -7.83
N GLY A 79 16.51 11.05 -7.34
CA GLY A 79 16.73 11.24 -5.90
C GLY A 79 17.36 10.03 -5.19
N TYR A 80 18.14 9.20 -5.88
CA TYR A 80 18.85 8.06 -5.28
C TYR A 80 19.79 8.51 -4.13
N PRO A 81 20.01 7.68 -3.09
CA PRO A 81 21.05 7.93 -2.09
C PRO A 81 22.44 8.04 -2.73
N ARG A 82 23.26 8.99 -2.26
CA ARG A 82 24.68 9.07 -2.63
C ARG A 82 25.53 8.26 -1.66
N ALA A 83 26.70 7.78 -2.09
CA ALA A 83 27.61 7.01 -1.24
C ALA A 83 27.98 7.71 0.08
N SER A 84 28.11 9.05 0.08
CA SER A 84 28.35 9.84 1.30
C SER A 84 27.15 9.98 2.25
N GLN A 85 25.96 9.58 1.82
CA GLN A 85 24.73 9.57 2.64
C GLN A 85 24.43 8.17 3.22
N LEU A 86 25.18 7.14 2.81
CA LEU A 86 25.04 5.77 3.28
C LEU A 86 26.20 5.42 4.22
N SER A 87 25.89 5.22 5.50
CA SER A 87 26.88 4.94 6.55
C SER A 87 27.00 3.44 6.89
N SER A 88 26.44 2.55 6.07
CA SER A 88 26.36 1.11 6.36
C SER A 88 27.43 0.29 5.65
N GLU A 89 28.00 -0.69 6.35
CA GLU A 89 28.86 -1.73 5.75
C GLU A 89 28.08 -2.65 4.78
N VAL A 90 26.75 -2.62 4.84
CA VAL A 90 25.85 -3.37 3.94
C VAL A 90 25.73 -2.65 2.59
N ASP A 91 26.00 -3.38 1.50
CA ASP A 91 25.90 -2.87 0.15
C ASP A 91 24.46 -2.64 -0.32
N GLU A 92 24.32 -1.74 -1.29
CA GLU A 92 23.02 -1.29 -1.82
C GLU A 92 22.19 -2.42 -2.45
N ALA A 93 22.84 -3.38 -3.12
CA ALA A 93 22.15 -4.48 -3.78
C ALA A 93 21.66 -5.54 -2.76
N THR A 94 22.35 -5.68 -1.64
CA THR A 94 21.91 -6.44 -0.46
C THR A 94 20.73 -5.75 0.24
N LEU A 95 20.77 -4.43 0.47
CA LEU A 95 19.65 -3.68 1.05
C LEU A 95 18.35 -3.87 0.24
N ASP A 96 18.43 -3.75 -1.09
CA ASP A 96 17.29 -3.95 -2.00
C ASP A 96 16.99 -5.42 -2.35
N SER A 97 17.75 -6.40 -1.83
CA SER A 97 17.53 -7.82 -2.14
C SER A 97 16.28 -8.45 -1.48
N GLU A 98 15.78 -7.83 -0.41
CA GLU A 98 14.75 -8.40 0.46
C GLU A 98 13.31 -8.05 0.06
N GLY A 99 13.08 -7.38 -1.07
CA GLY A 99 11.73 -7.10 -1.56
C GLY A 99 10.95 -6.10 -0.70
N ARG A 100 11.60 -5.00 -0.30
CA ARG A 100 11.14 -4.12 0.80
C ARG A 100 10.55 -2.78 0.39
N CYS A 101 10.73 -2.35 -0.86
CA CYS A 101 10.32 -1.02 -1.31
C CYS A 101 9.79 -1.06 -2.74
N VAL A 102 8.63 -0.43 -2.95
CA VAL A 102 8.10 -0.09 -4.28
C VAL A 102 7.91 1.42 -4.30
N VAL A 103 8.43 2.08 -5.33
CA VAL A 103 8.27 3.53 -5.52
C VAL A 103 7.47 3.78 -6.78
N LEU A 104 6.38 4.54 -6.68
CA LEU A 104 5.60 5.02 -7.83
C LEU A 104 5.69 6.54 -7.90
N GLU A 105 5.75 7.09 -9.10
CA GLU A 105 5.62 8.52 -9.33
C GLU A 105 4.28 8.82 -10.01
N PHE A 106 3.51 9.71 -9.42
CA PHE A 106 2.37 10.40 -10.04
C PHE A 106 2.80 11.84 -10.35
N PRO A 107 2.16 12.56 -11.29
CA PRO A 107 2.55 13.94 -11.60
C PRO A 107 2.53 14.89 -10.38
N ALA A 108 1.65 14.63 -9.40
CA ALA A 108 1.61 15.38 -8.14
C ALA A 108 2.68 14.99 -7.10
N PHE A 109 3.04 13.71 -6.97
CA PHE A 109 3.95 13.22 -5.92
C PHE A 109 4.57 11.84 -6.19
N VAL A 110 5.67 11.56 -5.48
CA VAL A 110 6.28 10.23 -5.39
C VAL A 110 5.74 9.48 -4.17
N LEU A 111 5.15 8.30 -4.39
CA LEU A 111 4.66 7.39 -3.36
C LEU A 111 5.70 6.28 -3.09
N ILE A 112 6.27 6.27 -1.89
CA ILE A 112 7.18 5.23 -1.40
C ILE A 112 6.38 4.28 -0.50
N GLY A 113 6.11 3.06 -0.98
CA GLY A 113 5.58 1.98 -0.16
C GLY A 113 6.71 1.13 0.39
N THR A 114 6.88 1.10 1.72
CA THR A 114 7.98 0.38 2.39
C THR A 114 7.49 -0.72 3.35
N TYR A 115 8.33 -1.73 3.58
CA TYR A 115 8.31 -2.64 4.72
C TYR A 115 9.72 -2.68 5.34
N SER A 116 9.95 -1.84 6.36
CA SER A 116 11.25 -1.70 6.99
C SER A 116 11.63 -2.93 7.84
N PRO A 117 12.92 -3.28 7.99
CA PRO A 117 13.36 -4.45 8.76
C PRO A 117 12.99 -4.35 10.25
N ALA A 118 12.22 -5.29 10.77
CA ALA A 118 11.91 -5.38 12.21
C ALA A 118 13.14 -5.68 13.07
N THR A 119 13.26 -5.02 14.23
CA THR A 119 14.21 -5.41 15.29
C THR A 119 13.80 -6.78 15.85
N ARG A 120 14.76 -7.70 16.00
CA ARG A 120 14.55 -9.04 16.60
C ARG A 120 15.73 -9.48 17.45
N ASP A 121 16.91 -9.33 16.89
CA ASP A 121 18.21 -9.58 17.48
C ASP A 121 19.24 -8.66 16.79
N SER A 122 20.40 -8.45 17.40
CA SER A 122 21.39 -7.48 16.93
C SER A 122 22.16 -7.91 15.68
N SER A 123 22.03 -9.17 15.21
CA SER A 123 22.72 -9.62 13.98
C SER A 123 22.19 -8.97 12.69
N ARG A 124 21.17 -8.11 12.82
CA ARG A 124 20.50 -7.42 11.72
C ARG A 124 20.38 -5.91 11.91
N ASP A 125 21.00 -5.35 12.95
CA ASP A 125 20.92 -3.90 13.21
C ASP A 125 21.61 -3.09 12.11
N ASP A 126 22.78 -3.47 11.61
CA ASP A 126 23.47 -2.74 10.53
C ASP A 126 22.65 -2.70 9.23
N PHE A 127 21.99 -3.81 8.87
CA PHE A 127 21.05 -3.85 7.74
C PHE A 127 19.84 -2.95 8.00
N ARG A 128 19.27 -2.98 9.21
CA ARG A 128 18.12 -2.16 9.58
C ARG A 128 18.46 -0.67 9.54
N LEU A 129 19.60 -0.27 10.09
CA LEU A 129 20.05 1.12 10.12
C LEU A 129 20.49 1.60 8.73
N GLY A 130 21.17 0.75 7.94
CA GLY A 130 21.46 1.03 6.53
C GLY A 130 20.20 1.24 5.69
N TYR A 131 19.18 0.40 5.88
CA TYR A 131 17.89 0.54 5.20
C TYR A 131 17.15 1.83 5.60
N LEU A 132 17.11 2.17 6.90
CA LEU A 132 16.49 3.42 7.37
C LEU A 132 17.28 4.66 6.91
N GLY A 133 18.62 4.57 6.83
CA GLY A 133 19.48 5.62 6.28
C GLY A 133 19.25 5.84 4.78
N ALA A 134 19.18 4.77 3.99
CA ALA A 134 18.84 4.84 2.57
C ALA A 134 17.43 5.41 2.34
N LEU A 135 16.47 5.07 3.20
CA LEU A 135 15.10 5.60 3.17
C LEU A 135 15.04 7.10 3.46
N ASP A 136 15.73 7.57 4.51
CA ASP A 136 15.86 9.01 4.83
C ASP A 136 16.56 9.77 3.69
N ALA A 137 17.67 9.25 3.17
CA ALA A 137 18.41 9.86 2.07
C ALA A 137 17.55 9.95 0.78
N ARG A 138 16.83 8.89 0.42
CA ARG A 138 15.93 8.87 -0.74
C ARG A 138 14.79 9.88 -0.59
N VAL A 139 14.14 9.96 0.56
CA VAL A 139 13.09 10.96 0.82
C VAL A 139 13.66 12.39 0.73
N ARG A 140 14.79 12.67 1.41
CA ARG A 140 15.40 14.00 1.42
C ARG A 140 15.89 14.44 0.03
N ASN A 141 16.48 13.53 -0.74
CA ASN A 141 16.95 13.82 -2.09
C ASN A 141 15.78 14.06 -3.07
N LEU A 142 14.65 13.36 -2.92
CA LEU A 142 13.42 13.62 -3.70
C LEU A 142 12.81 14.99 -3.36
N VAL A 143 12.67 15.32 -2.08
CA VAL A 143 12.17 16.63 -1.63
C VAL A 143 13.12 17.77 -2.04
N GLY A 144 14.44 17.54 -1.97
CA GLY A 144 15.46 18.48 -2.45
C GLY A 144 15.44 18.68 -3.97
N ALA A 145 14.94 17.70 -4.74
CA ALA A 145 14.65 17.83 -6.17
C ALA A 145 13.26 18.44 -6.45
N GLY A 146 12.61 19.04 -5.45
CA GLY A 146 11.30 19.70 -5.56
C GLY A 146 10.09 18.75 -5.61
N LYS A 147 10.29 17.43 -5.59
CA LYS A 147 9.19 16.46 -5.66
C LYS A 147 8.49 16.34 -4.30
N GLN A 148 7.16 16.41 -4.30
CA GLN A 148 6.36 16.06 -3.13
C GLN A 148 6.44 14.55 -2.90
N VAL A 149 6.49 14.10 -1.64
CA VAL A 149 6.67 12.69 -1.27
C VAL A 149 5.56 12.26 -0.31
N ILE A 150 5.03 11.06 -0.53
CA ILE A 150 4.28 10.29 0.47
C ILE A 150 5.07 9.03 0.79
N LEU A 151 5.46 8.86 2.05
CA LEU A 151 6.07 7.64 2.57
C LEU A 151 5.03 6.87 3.40
N THR A 152 4.77 5.60 3.07
CA THR A 152 3.77 4.80 3.79
C THR A 152 4.15 3.34 3.96
N GLY A 153 3.73 2.78 5.10
CA GLY A 153 3.86 1.38 5.45
C GLY A 153 4.34 1.17 6.88
N ASP A 154 4.65 -0.09 7.17
CA ASP A 154 5.30 -0.50 8.42
C ASP A 154 6.77 -0.06 8.40
N LEU A 155 7.09 0.90 9.27
CA LEU A 155 8.45 1.36 9.50
C LEU A 155 9.18 0.53 10.57
N ASN A 156 8.49 -0.35 11.30
CA ASN A 156 8.99 -1.03 12.48
C ASN A 156 9.66 -0.06 13.49
N VAL A 157 9.12 1.15 13.63
CA VAL A 157 9.57 2.18 14.59
C VAL A 157 8.37 2.73 15.35
N ILE A 158 8.46 2.75 16.67
CA ILE A 158 7.55 3.48 17.57
C ILE A 158 8.12 4.90 17.70
N ARG A 159 7.37 5.94 17.28
CA ARG A 159 7.87 7.33 17.21
C ARG A 159 8.00 8.02 18.58
N GLU A 160 7.01 7.82 19.44
CA GLU A 160 6.82 8.49 20.73
C GLU A 160 6.27 7.52 21.79
N GLU A 161 6.30 7.89 23.08
CA GLU A 161 5.77 7.04 24.16
C GLU A 161 4.29 6.68 23.97
N MET A 162 3.46 7.63 23.53
CA MET A 162 2.02 7.41 23.28
C MET A 162 1.71 6.45 22.11
N ASP A 163 2.73 6.07 21.34
CA ASP A 163 2.62 5.13 20.22
C ASP A 163 2.88 3.67 20.67
N THR A 164 3.06 3.38 21.95
CA THR A 164 3.10 1.99 22.46
C THR A 164 2.52 1.86 23.87
N CYS A 165 2.08 0.66 24.25
CA CYS A 165 1.60 0.38 25.60
C CYS A 165 2.72 -0.10 26.54
N ASN A 166 2.54 0.09 27.84
CA ASN A 166 3.39 -0.45 28.92
C ASN A 166 4.88 -0.04 28.88
N LEU A 167 5.28 0.94 28.05
CA LEU A 167 6.69 1.31 27.81
C LEU A 167 7.50 1.44 29.09
N ARG A 168 7.03 2.25 30.05
CA ARG A 168 7.72 2.49 31.33
C ARG A 168 7.92 1.21 32.16
N GLU A 169 7.02 0.24 32.06
CA GLU A 169 7.16 -1.04 32.77
C GLU A 169 8.19 -1.96 32.10
N THR A 170 8.27 -1.92 30.77
CA THR A 170 9.28 -2.62 29.97
C THR A 170 10.67 -2.03 30.21
N LEU A 171 10.84 -0.72 30.04
CA LEU A 171 12.12 -0.03 30.24
C LEU A 171 12.64 -0.18 31.68
N ARG A 172 11.76 -0.17 32.69
CA ARG A 172 12.11 -0.45 34.10
C ARG A 172 12.62 -1.88 34.32
N LYS A 173 12.19 -2.87 33.52
CA LYS A 173 12.74 -4.24 33.56
C LYS A 173 14.07 -4.36 32.83
N GLU A 174 14.27 -3.53 31.82
CA GLU A 174 15.50 -3.46 31.00
C GLU A 174 16.58 -2.55 31.62
N GLY A 175 16.24 -1.75 32.63
CA GLY A 175 17.16 -0.82 33.30
C GLY A 175 17.40 0.49 32.52
N MET A 176 16.51 0.83 31.58
CA MET A 176 16.66 1.95 30.64
C MET A 176 15.72 3.12 31.01
N THR A 177 16.11 4.36 30.70
CA THR A 177 15.22 5.53 30.81
C THR A 177 14.39 5.74 29.53
N VAL A 178 13.35 6.58 29.58
CA VAL A 178 12.58 6.96 28.37
C VAL A 178 13.45 7.80 27.43
N GLU A 179 14.35 8.59 28.01
CA GLU A 179 15.31 9.45 27.35
C GLU A 179 16.37 8.64 26.58
N ASP A 180 16.93 7.59 27.18
CA ASP A 180 17.85 6.64 26.53
C ASP A 180 17.15 5.86 25.41
N TRP A 181 15.91 5.43 25.66
CA TRP A 181 15.10 4.79 24.65
C TRP A 181 14.90 5.72 23.45
N MET A 182 14.47 6.97 23.65
CA MET A 182 14.26 7.96 22.59
C MET A 182 15.52 8.29 21.79
N GLN A 183 16.71 8.26 22.43
CA GLN A 183 18.00 8.46 21.75
C GLN A 183 18.34 7.35 20.74
N GLY A 184 17.76 6.15 20.87
CA GLY A 184 18.06 5.00 20.00
C GLY A 184 17.88 5.30 18.50
N PRO A 185 18.77 4.80 17.62
CA PRO A 185 18.96 5.33 16.27
C PRO A 185 17.71 5.28 15.37
N SER A 186 16.86 4.25 15.50
CA SER A 186 15.60 4.19 14.75
C SER A 186 14.61 5.31 15.14
N ARG A 187 14.61 5.75 16.40
CA ARG A 187 13.77 6.85 16.90
C ARG A 187 14.36 8.21 16.55
N ARG A 188 15.69 8.34 16.55
CA ARG A 188 16.40 9.51 15.99
C ARG A 188 16.05 9.71 14.51
N PHE A 189 16.07 8.65 13.69
CA PHE A 189 15.65 8.66 12.28
C PHE A 189 14.25 9.29 12.08
N ILE A 190 13.20 8.69 12.66
CA ILE A 190 11.82 9.11 12.37
C ILE A 190 11.52 10.51 12.92
N ASN A 191 12.09 10.88 14.08
CA ASN A 191 11.89 12.20 14.66
C ASN A 191 12.72 13.29 13.98
N GLN A 192 13.81 12.96 13.29
CA GLN A 192 14.47 13.91 12.39
C GLN A 192 13.72 14.10 11.07
N LEU A 193 13.13 13.03 10.53
CA LEU A 193 12.37 13.05 9.27
C LEU A 193 11.05 13.85 9.40
N VAL A 194 10.37 13.73 10.54
CA VAL A 194 9.01 14.22 10.75
C VAL A 194 8.96 15.53 11.55
N VAL A 195 8.11 16.47 11.12
CA VAL A 195 7.83 17.74 11.80
C VAL A 195 7.27 17.50 13.20
N GLY A 196 7.71 18.31 14.18
CA GLY A 196 7.39 18.08 15.60
C GLY A 196 7.94 16.76 16.15
N GLY A 197 8.96 16.18 15.51
CA GLY A 197 9.67 15.00 16.00
C GLY A 197 10.68 15.36 17.09
N ARG A 198 10.64 14.64 18.22
CA ARG A 198 11.50 14.84 19.38
C ARG A 198 12.89 14.25 19.14
N VAL A 199 13.90 15.11 19.09
CA VAL A 199 15.31 14.72 18.93
C VAL A 199 16.07 15.18 20.18
N THR A 200 16.88 14.29 20.75
CA THR A 200 17.76 14.62 21.88
C THR A 200 19.09 15.16 21.36
N GLY A 201 19.53 16.29 21.91
CA GLY A 201 20.69 17.05 21.43
C GLY A 201 20.45 17.67 20.05
N GLU A 202 21.53 18.09 19.40
CA GLU A 202 21.47 18.58 18.02
C GLU A 202 20.96 17.51 17.05
N ARG A 203 20.45 17.97 15.91
CA ARG A 203 20.09 17.10 14.77
C ARG A 203 21.35 16.72 13.99
N ASP A 204 21.30 15.59 13.27
CA ASP A 204 22.43 15.18 12.43
C ASP A 204 22.58 16.10 11.21
N GLU A 205 23.79 16.22 10.68
CA GLU A 205 24.13 17.08 9.55
C GLU A 205 23.28 16.72 8.30
N GLY A 206 22.68 17.74 7.68
CA GLY A 206 21.71 17.60 6.59
C GLY A 206 20.31 17.12 7.03
N LYS A 207 20.06 17.00 8.34
CA LYS A 207 18.80 16.52 8.94
C LYS A 207 18.19 17.50 9.94
N GLU A 208 18.70 18.73 9.96
CA GLU A 208 18.23 19.87 10.77
C GLU A 208 16.76 20.15 10.48
N THR A 209 16.42 20.28 9.20
CA THR A 209 15.04 20.50 8.75
C THR A 209 14.30 19.15 8.60
N PRO A 210 13.17 18.93 9.29
CA PRO A 210 12.27 17.81 9.00
C PRO A 210 11.48 18.08 7.69
N VAL A 211 11.22 17.02 6.92
CA VAL A 211 10.69 17.15 5.54
C VAL A 211 9.31 16.51 5.33
N LEU A 212 8.83 15.70 6.28
CA LEU A 212 7.48 15.09 6.25
C LEU A 212 6.65 15.45 7.49
N HIS A 213 5.33 15.25 7.41
CA HIS A 213 4.39 15.29 8.53
C HIS A 213 3.74 13.92 8.73
N ASP A 214 3.44 13.54 9.97
CA ASP A 214 2.67 12.33 10.32
C ASP A 214 1.18 12.68 10.24
N LEU A 215 0.50 12.25 9.16
CA LEU A 215 -0.89 12.64 8.89
C LEU A 215 -1.83 12.19 10.02
N THR A 216 -1.67 10.96 10.50
CA THR A 216 -2.48 10.44 11.60
C THR A 216 -2.29 11.25 12.90
N ARG A 217 -1.13 11.88 13.10
CA ARG A 217 -0.89 12.81 14.22
C ARG A 217 -1.22 14.28 13.92
N ILE A 218 -1.44 14.68 12.66
CA ILE A 218 -2.12 15.94 12.34
C ILE A 218 -3.59 15.86 12.81
N PHE A 219 -4.33 14.84 12.37
CA PHE A 219 -5.76 14.71 12.72
C PHE A 219 -6.01 14.24 14.16
N HIS A 220 -5.09 13.44 14.73
CA HIS A 220 -5.27 12.83 16.05
C HIS A 220 -4.04 13.02 16.97
N ALA A 221 -3.57 14.26 17.10
CA ALA A 221 -2.37 14.65 17.85
C ALA A 221 -2.27 14.07 19.28
N THR A 222 -3.36 14.01 20.04
CA THR A 222 -3.38 13.60 21.46
C THR A 222 -4.07 12.26 21.74
N ARG A 223 -4.71 11.62 20.74
CA ARG A 223 -5.47 10.38 20.91
C ARG A 223 -4.53 9.24 21.32
N GLN A 224 -4.72 8.72 22.53
CA GLN A 224 -3.95 7.61 23.09
C GLN A 224 -4.36 6.27 22.47
N SER A 225 -3.51 5.25 22.63
CA SER A 225 -3.80 3.85 22.28
C SER A 225 -4.17 3.58 20.81
N MET A 226 -3.69 4.43 19.90
CA MET A 226 -3.85 4.29 18.45
C MET A 226 -2.88 3.27 17.85
N PHE A 227 -2.88 2.05 18.36
CA PHE A 227 -1.96 1.01 17.93
C PHE A 227 -2.38 0.41 16.59
N THR A 228 -1.38 -0.04 15.81
CA THR A 228 -1.57 -0.64 14.49
C THR A 228 -1.09 -2.08 14.43
N CYS A 229 -0.29 -2.56 15.40
CA CYS A 229 0.24 -3.92 15.47
C CYS A 229 0.13 -4.51 16.90
N TRP A 230 -0.21 -5.80 16.99
CA TRP A 230 -0.42 -6.55 18.24
C TRP A 230 0.14 -7.98 18.16
N ASP A 231 0.69 -8.50 19.26
CA ASP A 231 1.25 -9.86 19.31
C ASP A 231 0.13 -10.92 19.28
N THR A 232 0.13 -11.73 18.22
CA THR A 232 -0.84 -12.82 17.99
C THR A 232 -0.57 -14.07 18.83
N LYS A 233 0.68 -14.37 19.21
CA LYS A 233 1.01 -15.50 20.10
C LYS A 233 0.54 -15.22 21.53
N ARG A 234 0.63 -13.96 21.95
CA ARG A 234 0.17 -13.46 23.25
C ARG A 234 -1.29 -12.99 23.22
N ASN A 235 -1.96 -13.03 22.06
CA ASN A 235 -3.33 -12.56 21.81
C ASN A 235 -3.62 -11.18 22.43
N THR A 236 -2.79 -10.18 22.14
CA THR A 236 -2.84 -8.89 22.84
C THR A 236 -3.82 -7.87 22.24
N ARG A 237 -4.33 -8.13 21.03
CA ARG A 237 -5.28 -7.25 20.31
C ARG A 237 -6.59 -6.98 21.05
N PRO A 238 -7.28 -7.97 21.68
CA PRO A 238 -8.52 -7.71 22.44
C PRO A 238 -8.32 -6.82 23.68
N ALA A 239 -7.12 -6.79 24.25
CA ALA A 239 -6.75 -5.91 25.36
C ALA A 239 -6.14 -4.56 24.90
N ASN A 240 -6.13 -4.30 23.59
CA ASN A 240 -5.41 -3.22 22.91
C ASN A 240 -3.96 -3.02 23.43
N ASN A 241 -3.24 -4.13 23.68
CA ASN A 241 -1.85 -4.11 24.13
C ASN A 241 -0.96 -4.27 22.88
N GLY A 242 -0.60 -3.15 22.26
CA GLY A 242 0.10 -3.10 20.97
C GLY A 242 0.99 -1.87 20.81
N SER A 243 1.38 -1.59 19.56
CA SER A 243 2.17 -0.41 19.15
C SER A 243 1.68 0.17 17.83
N ARG A 244 1.92 1.47 17.59
CA ARG A 244 1.80 2.11 16.27
C ARG A 244 3.16 2.07 15.58
N ILE A 245 3.24 1.34 14.48
CA ILE A 245 4.45 1.19 13.64
C ILE A 245 4.16 1.37 12.14
N ASP A 246 2.89 1.46 11.77
CA ASP A 246 2.40 1.73 10.42
C ASP A 246 2.06 3.22 10.27
N TYR A 247 2.55 3.86 9.20
CA TYR A 247 2.43 5.31 9.01
C TYR A 247 1.97 5.69 7.61
N ILE A 248 1.41 6.90 7.49
CA ILE A 248 1.35 7.68 6.25
C ILE A 248 1.97 9.05 6.56
N LEU A 249 3.13 9.30 5.95
CA LEU A 249 3.91 10.52 6.12
C LEU A 249 3.91 11.30 4.81
N CYS A 250 3.68 12.61 4.81
CA CYS A 250 3.62 13.42 3.58
C CYS A 250 4.47 14.70 3.64
N SER A 251 4.96 15.18 2.50
CA SER A 251 5.68 16.45 2.39
C SER A 251 4.82 17.66 2.75
N SER A 252 5.45 18.70 3.30
CA SER A 252 4.78 19.93 3.76
C SER A 252 3.89 20.62 2.72
N GLY A 253 4.21 20.51 1.43
CA GLY A 253 3.47 21.16 0.34
C GLY A 253 2.12 20.51 0.00
N ILE A 254 1.91 19.25 0.42
CA ILE A 254 0.67 18.50 0.18
C ILE A 254 -0.09 18.15 1.48
N LYS A 255 0.39 18.61 2.65
CA LYS A 255 -0.22 18.26 3.95
C LYS A 255 -1.67 18.72 4.07
N ASP A 256 -2.00 19.87 3.48
CA ASP A 256 -3.34 20.49 3.53
C ASP A 256 -4.28 19.94 2.44
N TRP A 257 -3.78 19.06 1.56
CA TRP A 257 -4.64 18.34 0.61
C TRP A 257 -5.48 17.25 1.28
N PHE A 258 -5.16 16.87 2.51
CA PHE A 258 -5.84 15.80 3.24
C PHE A 258 -6.99 16.32 4.12
N THR A 259 -8.05 15.51 4.26
CA THR A 259 -9.26 15.80 5.06
C THR A 259 -9.42 14.92 6.29
N ASP A 260 -8.82 13.73 6.29
CA ASP A 260 -8.82 12.77 7.40
C ASP A 260 -7.58 11.86 7.31
N SER A 261 -7.11 11.34 8.46
CA SER A 261 -6.19 10.21 8.52
C SER A 261 -6.27 9.51 9.87
N ASN A 262 -6.53 8.21 9.84
CA ASN A 262 -6.79 7.42 11.04
C ASN A 262 -6.37 5.95 10.85
N ILE A 263 -6.41 5.18 11.93
CA ILE A 263 -6.23 3.72 11.95
C ILE A 263 -7.58 3.02 11.66
N GLN A 264 -7.53 1.72 11.35
CA GLN A 264 -8.72 0.87 11.18
C GLN A 264 -8.66 -0.35 12.11
N GLU A 265 -8.59 -0.12 13.41
CA GLU A 265 -8.34 -1.13 14.46
C GLU A 265 -9.35 -2.29 14.46
N GLY A 266 -10.57 -2.06 13.96
CA GLY A 266 -11.62 -3.07 13.79
C GLY A 266 -11.41 -4.04 12.60
N LEU A 267 -10.53 -3.74 11.64
CA LEU A 267 -10.29 -4.60 10.48
C LEU A 267 -9.30 -5.73 10.80
N MET A 268 -9.83 -6.95 10.83
CA MET A 268 -9.10 -8.18 11.16
C MET A 268 -8.55 -8.88 9.91
N GLY A 269 -7.52 -9.70 10.09
CA GLY A 269 -6.89 -10.51 9.02
C GLY A 269 -5.37 -10.60 9.12
N SER A 270 -4.74 -9.71 9.89
CA SER A 270 -3.32 -9.68 10.25
C SER A 270 -3.18 -9.37 11.75
N ASP A 271 -1.98 -9.60 12.27
CA ASP A 271 -1.41 -8.97 13.47
C ASP A 271 -1.41 -7.43 13.39
N HIS A 272 -1.40 -6.85 12.19
CA HIS A 272 -1.58 -5.41 11.96
C HIS A 272 -3.05 -5.03 11.66
N CYS A 273 -3.36 -3.73 11.68
CA CYS A 273 -4.53 -3.14 11.04
C CYS A 273 -4.12 -2.09 9.98
N PRO A 274 -4.97 -1.81 8.97
CA PRO A 274 -4.71 -0.74 8.04
C PRO A 274 -4.64 0.65 8.70
N VAL A 275 -3.90 1.54 8.04
CA VAL A 275 -3.96 3.00 8.22
C VAL A 275 -4.45 3.62 6.93
N TYR A 276 -5.17 4.74 7.01
CA TYR A 276 -5.66 5.46 5.82
C TYR A 276 -5.49 6.97 5.93
N ALA A 277 -5.57 7.64 4.78
CA ALA A 277 -5.73 9.08 4.68
C ALA A 277 -6.67 9.38 3.51
N VAL A 278 -7.44 10.45 3.62
CA VAL A 278 -8.40 10.92 2.61
C VAL A 278 -7.92 12.26 2.08
N MET A 279 -7.95 12.44 0.75
CA MET A 279 -7.66 13.72 0.09
C MET A 279 -8.97 14.47 -0.20
N ASN A 280 -8.90 15.79 -0.29
CA ASN A 280 -9.97 16.61 -0.87
C ASN A 280 -10.15 16.27 -2.36
N ASP A 281 -11.38 16.42 -2.89
CA ASP A 281 -11.64 16.35 -4.34
C ASP A 281 -11.05 17.55 -5.11
N LEU A 282 -10.85 18.68 -4.41
CA LEU A 282 -10.23 19.92 -4.88
C LEU A 282 -9.04 20.26 -3.99
N VAL A 283 -7.89 20.58 -4.59
CA VAL A 283 -6.63 20.85 -3.89
C VAL A 283 -5.99 22.14 -4.40
N THR A 284 -5.26 22.84 -3.53
CA THR A 284 -4.54 24.06 -3.91
C THR A 284 -3.18 23.74 -4.51
N THR A 285 -2.98 24.17 -5.75
CA THR A 285 -1.72 24.09 -6.52
C THR A 285 -1.40 25.46 -7.09
N ASP A 286 -0.19 25.98 -6.83
CA ASP A 286 0.28 27.28 -7.35
C ASP A 286 -0.69 28.45 -7.07
N GLY A 287 -1.40 28.40 -5.95
CA GLY A 287 -2.41 29.38 -5.54
C GLY A 287 -3.78 29.22 -6.20
N LYS A 288 -3.96 28.25 -7.11
CA LYS A 288 -5.23 27.91 -7.77
C LYS A 288 -5.85 26.65 -7.14
N GLU A 289 -7.17 26.63 -7.01
CA GLU A 289 -7.94 25.41 -6.75
C GLU A 289 -8.05 24.56 -8.05
N THR A 290 -7.69 23.27 -7.95
CA THR A 290 -7.63 22.30 -9.05
C THR A 290 -8.18 20.96 -8.57
N SER A 291 -8.79 20.12 -9.43
CA SER A 291 -9.22 18.80 -8.95
C SER A 291 -8.02 17.91 -8.64
N VAL A 292 -8.10 17.14 -7.55
CA VAL A 292 -7.10 16.13 -7.21
C VAL A 292 -6.90 15.12 -8.35
N LEU A 293 -7.93 14.84 -9.14
CA LEU A 293 -7.86 13.95 -10.30
C LEU A 293 -6.99 14.51 -11.43
N ASP A 294 -6.99 15.83 -11.63
CA ASP A 294 -6.24 16.48 -12.70
C ASP A 294 -4.72 16.47 -12.39
N VAL A 295 -4.35 16.64 -11.11
CA VAL A 295 -2.93 16.65 -10.67
C VAL A 295 -2.37 15.24 -10.42
N MET A 296 -3.24 14.26 -10.12
CA MET A 296 -2.85 12.86 -9.89
C MET A 296 -2.60 12.04 -11.17
N ASN A 297 -2.83 12.62 -12.34
CA ASN A 297 -2.80 11.91 -13.62
C ASN A 297 -2.12 12.75 -14.71
N PRO A 298 -1.66 12.13 -15.81
CA PRO A 298 -1.29 12.86 -17.02
C PRO A 298 -2.43 13.78 -17.52
N SER A 299 -2.06 14.92 -18.12
CA SER A 299 -3.02 15.95 -18.57
C SER A 299 -3.95 15.52 -19.72
N ASP A 300 -3.77 14.32 -20.27
CA ASP A 300 -4.66 13.72 -21.27
C ASP A 300 -5.70 12.76 -20.66
N MET A 301 -5.65 12.50 -19.34
CA MET A 301 -6.57 11.61 -18.62
C MET A 301 -7.77 12.34 -17.99
N PHE A 302 -7.55 13.52 -17.40
CA PHE A 302 -8.56 14.29 -16.68
C PHE A 302 -8.40 15.81 -16.93
N HIS A 303 -9.53 16.53 -16.88
CA HIS A 303 -9.56 18.00 -16.87
C HIS A 303 -10.82 18.49 -16.13
N ASP A 304 -10.66 19.43 -15.19
CA ASP A 304 -11.70 19.89 -14.26
C ASP A 304 -12.42 18.72 -13.57
N GLY A 305 -11.64 17.71 -13.15
CA GLY A 305 -12.13 16.47 -12.52
C GLY A 305 -12.87 15.51 -13.46
N LYS A 306 -13.06 15.85 -14.74
CA LYS A 306 -13.77 15.02 -15.72
C LYS A 306 -12.78 14.16 -16.50
N ARG A 307 -13.07 12.87 -16.61
CA ARG A 307 -12.27 11.93 -17.40
C ARG A 307 -12.33 12.29 -18.90
N LEU A 308 -11.18 12.52 -19.51
CA LEU A 308 -11.02 12.77 -20.95
C LEU A 308 -10.91 11.48 -21.76
N ARG A 309 -10.20 10.47 -21.23
CA ARG A 309 -10.07 9.14 -21.86
C ARG A 309 -10.12 8.01 -20.85
N GLU A 310 -10.48 6.82 -21.32
CA GLU A 310 -10.36 5.60 -20.53
C GLU A 310 -8.91 5.13 -20.40
N TRP A 311 -8.61 4.46 -19.28
CA TRP A 311 -7.33 3.79 -19.07
C TRP A 311 -7.17 2.61 -20.03
N SER A 312 -5.97 2.40 -20.56
CA SER A 312 -5.67 1.43 -21.61
C SER A 312 -4.41 0.61 -21.30
N GLN A 313 -4.14 -0.42 -22.12
CA GLN A 313 -2.89 -1.18 -22.01
C GLN A 313 -1.63 -0.36 -22.37
N LYS A 314 -1.77 0.84 -22.95
CA LYS A 314 -0.64 1.76 -23.18
C LYS A 314 -0.18 2.45 -21.89
N ASP A 315 -1.04 2.48 -20.88
CA ASP A 315 -0.82 3.11 -19.57
C ASP A 315 -0.21 2.11 -18.55
N LEU A 316 0.32 0.98 -19.04
CA LEU A 316 1.03 -0.02 -18.24
C LEU A 316 2.52 0.32 -18.18
N LEU A 317 3.00 0.70 -16.99
CA LEU A 317 4.43 0.92 -16.75
C LEU A 317 5.21 -0.42 -16.75
N PRO A 318 6.51 -0.44 -17.09
CA PRO A 318 7.30 -1.68 -17.20
C PRO A 318 7.31 -2.59 -15.95
N LEU A 319 7.10 -2.02 -14.76
CA LEU A 319 7.06 -2.74 -13.48
C LEU A 319 5.67 -3.33 -13.15
N SER A 320 4.65 -3.08 -13.98
CA SER A 320 3.32 -3.65 -13.79
C SER A 320 3.35 -5.17 -13.80
N ALA A 321 2.73 -5.80 -12.79
CA ALA A 321 2.63 -7.24 -12.71
C ALA A 321 1.85 -7.87 -13.87
N LYS A 322 1.05 -7.10 -14.60
CA LYS A 322 0.34 -7.58 -15.80
C LYS A 322 1.27 -7.81 -16.99
N LEU A 323 2.49 -7.24 -16.98
CA LEU A 323 3.51 -7.46 -18.01
C LEU A 323 4.43 -8.66 -17.71
N ILE A 324 4.27 -9.31 -16.55
CA ILE A 324 4.94 -10.58 -16.24
C ILE A 324 4.43 -11.65 -17.23
N PRO A 325 5.29 -12.44 -17.90
CA PRO A 325 4.88 -13.35 -18.98
C PRO A 325 3.81 -14.39 -18.60
N GLU A 326 3.76 -14.78 -17.32
CA GLU A 326 2.75 -15.67 -16.75
C GLU A 326 1.33 -15.05 -16.72
N PHE A 327 1.21 -13.71 -16.82
CA PHE A 327 -0.05 -12.96 -16.77
C PHE A 327 -0.32 -12.09 -18.00
N ASP A 328 0.70 -11.76 -18.82
CA ASP A 328 0.53 -10.96 -20.04
C ASP A 328 -0.52 -11.58 -20.99
N ARG A 329 -1.32 -10.70 -21.61
CA ARG A 329 -2.45 -10.99 -22.51
C ARG A 329 -3.56 -11.86 -21.91
N ARG A 330 -3.44 -12.35 -20.66
CA ARG A 330 -4.53 -13.07 -19.98
C ARG A 330 -5.62 -12.09 -19.57
N ARG A 331 -6.87 -12.49 -19.81
CA ARG A 331 -8.07 -11.81 -19.29
C ARG A 331 -8.56 -12.58 -18.07
N ASN A 332 -9.00 -11.89 -17.03
CA ASN A 332 -9.58 -12.58 -15.88
C ASN A 332 -10.83 -13.35 -16.34
N ILE A 333 -10.91 -14.64 -16.01
CA ILE A 333 -12.05 -15.50 -16.39
C ILE A 333 -13.38 -14.91 -15.88
N ARG A 334 -13.37 -14.20 -14.75
CA ARG A 334 -14.56 -13.50 -14.24
C ARG A 334 -15.07 -12.42 -15.19
N ASP A 335 -14.19 -11.68 -15.87
CA ASP A 335 -14.58 -10.62 -16.81
C ASP A 335 -15.34 -11.17 -18.03
N MET A 336 -15.07 -12.42 -18.41
CA MET A 336 -15.81 -13.11 -19.47
C MET A 336 -17.25 -13.44 -19.07
N PHE A 337 -17.52 -13.63 -17.78
CA PHE A 337 -18.86 -13.91 -17.24
C PHE A 337 -19.61 -12.67 -16.76
N MET A 338 -18.92 -11.55 -16.49
CA MET A 338 -19.54 -10.31 -16.03
C MET A 338 -19.81 -9.27 -17.13
N LYS A 339 -19.24 -9.44 -18.34
CA LYS A 339 -19.63 -8.62 -19.50
C LYS A 339 -21.05 -8.95 -19.97
N LYS A 340 -21.98 -8.00 -19.77
CA LYS A 340 -23.23 -7.96 -20.56
C LYS A 340 -22.86 -7.91 -22.06
N PRO A 341 -23.60 -8.61 -22.94
CA PRO A 341 -23.40 -8.50 -24.37
C PRO A 341 -23.70 -7.06 -24.82
N ALA A 342 -22.86 -6.51 -25.69
CA ALA A 342 -23.13 -5.23 -26.32
C ALA A 342 -24.41 -5.32 -27.19
N PRO A 343 -25.22 -4.24 -27.27
CA PRO A 343 -26.31 -4.19 -28.24
C PRO A 343 -25.75 -4.35 -29.65
N LYS A 344 -26.40 -5.18 -30.48
CA LYS A 344 -26.00 -5.32 -31.89
C LYS A 344 -26.20 -3.99 -32.61
N PRO A 345 -25.28 -3.56 -33.49
CA PRO A 345 -25.57 -2.46 -34.41
C PRO A 345 -26.76 -2.84 -35.31
N ALA A 346 -27.59 -1.85 -35.65
CA ALA A 346 -28.68 -2.05 -36.59
C ALA A 346 -28.15 -2.39 -37.99
N PRO A 347 -28.86 -3.21 -38.78
CA PRO A 347 -28.43 -3.55 -40.13
C PRO A 347 -28.53 -2.35 -41.06
N SER A 348 -27.41 -1.98 -41.70
CA SER A 348 -27.42 -1.02 -42.82
C SER A 348 -28.23 -1.58 -43.99
N PRO A 349 -28.98 -0.75 -44.73
CA PRO A 349 -29.69 -1.19 -45.93
C PRO A 349 -28.70 -1.60 -47.03
N VAL A 350 -29.01 -2.68 -47.74
CA VAL A 350 -28.22 -3.19 -48.87
C VAL A 350 -28.71 -2.52 -50.16
N LEU A 351 -27.78 -2.08 -51.00
CA LEU A 351 -28.03 -1.77 -52.41
C LEU A 351 -27.12 -2.64 -53.29
N ASN A 352 -27.69 -3.25 -54.32
CA ASN A 352 -27.01 -4.11 -55.29
C ASN A 352 -26.60 -3.30 -56.56
N PRO A 353 -25.70 -3.83 -57.42
CA PRO A 353 -24.87 -3.01 -58.30
C PRO A 353 -25.24 -3.02 -59.80
N LEU A 354 -24.71 -2.01 -60.50
CA LEU A 354 -24.55 -1.83 -61.97
C LEU A 354 -25.81 -1.71 -62.86
N GLU A 355 -25.86 -0.60 -63.62
CA GLU A 355 -26.09 -0.58 -65.09
C GLU A 355 -25.51 0.73 -65.69
N SER A 356 -25.46 0.88 -67.03
CA SER A 356 -24.54 1.85 -67.70
C SER A 356 -25.10 2.61 -68.92
N HIS A 357 -24.37 3.68 -69.31
CA HIS A 357 -24.61 4.60 -70.46
C HIS A 357 -25.76 5.62 -70.26
N SER A 358 -25.79 6.82 -70.88
CA SER A 358 -25.10 7.36 -72.07
C SER A 358 -24.68 8.86 -71.93
N LEU A 359 -23.95 9.39 -72.92
CA LEU A 359 -23.50 10.80 -73.06
C LEU A 359 -24.63 11.76 -73.54
N PRO A 360 -24.39 13.09 -73.58
CA PRO A 360 -23.78 13.68 -74.79
C PRO A 360 -22.63 14.70 -74.54
N ILE A 361 -22.10 15.23 -75.64
CA ILE A 361 -20.90 16.08 -75.81
C ILE A 361 -21.29 17.56 -75.93
N GLU A 362 -20.42 18.49 -75.49
CA GLU A 362 -20.01 19.71 -76.23
C GLU A 362 -18.53 20.02 -75.88
N ASP A 363 -17.90 20.98 -76.57
CA ASP A 363 -16.49 20.88 -76.99
C ASP A 363 -15.61 22.13 -76.67
N ASP A 364 -14.32 21.98 -76.99
CA ASP A 364 -13.34 22.97 -77.47
C ASP A 364 -12.16 23.39 -76.55
N SER A 365 -11.02 23.58 -77.22
CA SER A 365 -9.68 24.12 -76.92
C SER A 365 -9.37 24.74 -75.53
N ASP A 366 -8.15 24.62 -74.98
CA ASP A 366 -6.85 24.59 -75.71
C ASP A 366 -5.70 23.85 -74.96
N TYR A 367 -4.68 23.42 -75.72
CA TYR A 367 -3.45 22.71 -75.28
C TYR A 367 -2.28 23.13 -76.23
N PRO A 368 -0.98 23.11 -75.86
CA PRO A 368 -0.26 22.00 -75.21
C PRO A 368 0.62 22.44 -74.00
N VAL A 369 1.02 21.59 -73.04
CA VAL A 369 1.85 20.36 -73.09
C VAL A 369 3.28 20.59 -73.61
N THR A 370 4.27 20.37 -72.74
CA THR A 370 5.47 19.55 -73.04
C THR A 370 6.00 18.99 -71.71
N THR A 371 6.40 17.72 -71.74
CA THR A 371 6.88 16.91 -70.60
C THR A 371 8.41 16.78 -70.61
N GLN A 372 8.95 15.95 -69.69
CA GLN A 372 10.33 15.43 -69.59
C GLN A 372 11.34 16.24 -68.76
N GLU A 373 12.39 15.65 -68.16
CA GLU A 373 12.62 14.32 -67.53
C GLU A 373 14.02 14.36 -66.84
N THR A 374 14.42 13.30 -66.13
CA THR A 374 15.83 12.92 -65.78
C THR A 374 16.73 13.82 -64.90
N GLN A 375 17.16 13.22 -63.77
CA GLN A 375 18.55 13.05 -63.28
C GLN A 375 19.40 14.21 -62.71
N ASP A 376 19.69 14.08 -61.41
CA ASP A 376 21.01 13.95 -60.74
C ASP A 376 22.19 14.92 -60.97
N LEU A 377 23.01 15.04 -59.90
CA LEU A 377 24.34 15.68 -59.79
C LEU A 377 24.38 17.22 -59.84
N ASP A 378 25.44 17.91 -59.38
CA ASP A 378 26.25 17.78 -58.15
C ASP A 378 27.00 19.12 -57.94
N ALA A 379 27.56 19.34 -56.75
CA ALA A 379 28.72 20.18 -56.45
C ALA A 379 28.73 21.70 -56.78
N SER A 380 28.97 22.46 -55.69
CA SER A 380 29.98 23.54 -55.59
C SER A 380 29.63 25.01 -55.92
N GLN A 381 29.99 25.87 -54.94
CA GLN A 381 30.84 27.09 -55.03
C GLN A 381 30.53 28.21 -56.06
N ALA A 382 30.72 29.50 -55.76
CA ALA A 382 30.95 30.22 -54.50
C ALA A 382 30.92 31.76 -54.76
N THR A 383 30.96 32.58 -53.69
CA THR A 383 31.39 34.01 -53.68
C THR A 383 30.49 35.01 -54.48
N THR A 384 30.47 36.34 -54.24
CA THR A 384 31.34 37.25 -53.44
C THR A 384 30.58 38.53 -53.01
N THR A 385 31.21 39.38 -52.16
CA THR A 385 31.02 40.87 -52.02
C THR A 385 29.66 41.41 -51.52
N THR A 386 29.57 42.50 -50.72
CA THR A 386 30.57 43.41 -50.13
C THR A 386 30.04 44.11 -48.85
N GLU A 387 30.93 44.24 -47.86
CA GLU A 387 31.26 45.44 -47.05
C GLU A 387 30.18 46.50 -46.68
N ASP A 388 30.13 46.87 -45.39
CA ASP A 388 30.66 48.17 -44.91
C ASP A 388 31.02 48.12 -43.39
N ALA A 389 32.00 48.90 -42.93
CA ALA A 389 32.41 49.06 -41.52
C ALA A 389 33.41 50.23 -41.30
N PRO A 390 33.19 51.06 -40.26
CA PRO A 390 34.27 51.30 -39.26
C PRO A 390 33.76 51.59 -37.82
N ALA A 391 34.56 51.59 -36.73
CA ALA A 391 35.85 50.96 -36.39
C ALA A 391 36.15 51.16 -34.88
N ALA A 392 37.25 50.54 -34.39
CA ALA A 392 37.98 50.79 -33.12
C ALA A 392 37.36 50.31 -31.77
N SER A 393 38.13 49.81 -30.78
CA SER A 393 39.53 49.30 -30.81
C SER A 393 39.95 48.54 -29.53
N GLN A 394 41.02 47.73 -29.66
CA GLN A 394 41.98 47.22 -28.66
C GLN A 394 41.78 45.85 -27.95
N ALA A 395 42.94 45.21 -27.69
CA ALA A 395 43.24 44.15 -26.70
C ALA A 395 42.91 42.65 -27.01
N SER A 396 43.72 42.06 -27.91
CA SER A 396 44.32 40.69 -27.90
C SER A 396 43.80 39.64 -26.88
N MET A 397 43.36 38.42 -27.24
CA MET A 397 44.06 37.31 -27.95
C MET A 397 45.35 36.79 -27.24
N GLN A 398 45.66 35.49 -27.14
CA GLN A 398 45.00 34.26 -27.65
C GLN A 398 45.25 33.07 -26.64
N SER A 399 45.36 31.75 -26.90
CA SER A 399 45.60 30.92 -28.11
C SER A 399 44.92 29.52 -28.09
N SER A 400 45.66 28.41 -28.00
CA SER A 400 45.27 27.00 -28.26
C SER A 400 46.36 26.03 -27.70
N VAL A 401 46.29 24.67 -27.68
CA VAL A 401 46.31 23.70 -28.80
C VAL A 401 46.06 22.23 -28.32
N ALA A 402 45.27 21.46 -29.11
CA ALA A 402 45.23 19.97 -29.31
C ALA A 402 45.00 18.92 -28.18
N LYS A 403 44.65 17.70 -28.63
CA LYS A 403 44.44 16.44 -27.86
C LYS A 403 45.62 15.46 -28.06
N LEU A 404 45.90 14.61 -27.06
CA LEU A 404 46.56 13.29 -27.20
C LEU A 404 45.98 12.28 -26.17
N PRO A 405 46.13 10.94 -26.37
CA PRO A 405 45.46 9.90 -25.56
C PRO A 405 46.26 9.42 -24.31
N PRO A 406 45.61 8.71 -23.37
CA PRO A 406 46.22 8.34 -22.08
C PRO A 406 47.09 7.06 -22.08
N PRO A 407 48.06 6.94 -21.16
CA PRO A 407 48.93 5.76 -21.00
C PRO A 407 48.32 4.66 -20.10
N LYS A 408 48.91 3.46 -20.15
CA LYS A 408 48.61 2.30 -19.26
C LYS A 408 49.42 2.38 -17.95
N PRO A 409 48.92 1.82 -16.83
CA PRO A 409 49.67 1.72 -15.58
C PRO A 409 50.58 0.48 -15.52
N THR A 410 51.68 0.59 -14.79
CA THR A 410 52.50 -0.50 -14.24
C THR A 410 52.81 -0.21 -12.76
N PRO A 411 53.07 -1.24 -11.93
CA PRO A 411 52.93 -1.11 -10.47
C PRO A 411 54.18 -0.58 -9.77
N SER A 412 53.96 0.05 -8.61
CA SER A 412 54.99 0.33 -7.60
C SER A 412 54.63 -0.34 -6.27
N SER A 413 55.64 -0.81 -5.54
CA SER A 413 55.50 -1.59 -4.31
C SER A 413 56.25 -0.93 -3.16
N PHE A 414 55.63 -0.85 -1.98
CA PHE A 414 56.34 -0.79 -0.69
C PHE A 414 55.56 -1.54 0.39
N SER A 415 56.18 -1.84 1.53
CA SER A 415 55.79 -2.94 2.43
C SER A 415 55.86 -2.58 3.94
N SER A 416 55.77 -3.61 4.80
CA SER A 416 55.72 -3.63 6.28
C SER A 416 54.31 -3.54 6.90
N SER A 417 53.98 -4.29 7.97
CA SER A 417 54.66 -5.44 8.60
C SER A 417 53.68 -6.32 9.41
N GLN A 418 54.09 -7.56 9.75
CA GLN A 418 53.35 -8.50 10.62
C GLN A 418 54.23 -9.01 11.77
N PRO A 419 53.62 -9.39 12.92
CA PRO A 419 54.21 -10.28 13.92
C PRO A 419 53.57 -11.70 13.96
N THR A 420 54.18 -12.62 13.21
CA THR A 420 54.44 -14.05 13.52
C THR A 420 53.57 -14.88 14.51
N ASN A 421 52.90 -15.91 13.95
CA ASN A 421 52.95 -17.37 14.33
C ASN A 421 52.54 -17.87 15.76
N PRO A 422 52.35 -19.21 16.00
CA PRO A 422 52.66 -20.39 15.15
C PRO A 422 51.52 -21.43 14.93
N LEU A 423 51.84 -22.50 14.18
CA LEU A 423 50.97 -23.63 13.83
C LEU A 423 51.01 -24.79 14.86
N VAL A 424 49.96 -25.63 14.86
CA VAL A 424 49.99 -27.04 15.34
C VAL A 424 49.44 -27.96 14.23
N LYS A 425 49.87 -29.24 14.18
CA LYS A 425 49.62 -30.19 13.07
C LYS A 425 48.81 -31.43 13.49
N ARG A 426 47.79 -31.78 12.66
CA ARG A 426 47.36 -33.16 12.29
C ARG A 426 46.86 -34.08 13.44
N PRO A 427 46.33 -35.29 13.15
CA PRO A 427 46.13 -35.98 11.86
C PRO A 427 44.65 -36.20 11.48
N ALA A 428 44.42 -37.01 10.44
CA ALA A 428 43.12 -37.49 10.00
C ALA A 428 43.12 -39.02 9.90
N GLU A 429 41.95 -39.65 10.02
CA GLU A 429 41.72 -41.07 9.70
C GLU A 429 40.58 -41.22 8.70
N SER A 430 40.36 -42.45 8.21
CA SER A 430 39.59 -42.72 6.98
C SER A 430 38.70 -43.97 7.08
N ALA A 431 37.56 -43.94 6.40
CA ALA A 431 36.70 -45.11 6.17
C ALA A 431 35.97 -45.01 4.82
N ALA A 432 35.59 -46.16 4.24
CA ALA A 432 35.43 -46.31 2.79
C ALA A 432 33.99 -46.31 2.24
N SER A 433 33.83 -45.64 1.10
CA SER A 433 33.18 -46.11 -0.15
C SER A 433 32.01 -47.12 -0.09
N ALA A 434 30.91 -46.77 -0.75
CA ALA A 434 30.05 -47.71 -1.49
C ALA A 434 29.70 -47.16 -2.89
N LYS A 435 29.81 -47.99 -3.94
CA LYS A 435 29.50 -47.64 -5.34
C LYS A 435 28.20 -48.31 -5.81
N ARG A 436 27.45 -47.67 -6.71
CA ARG A 436 26.74 -48.40 -7.79
C ARG A 436 26.55 -47.56 -9.05
N ALA A 437 26.54 -48.24 -10.20
CA ALA A 437 26.53 -47.66 -11.55
C ALA A 437 25.18 -47.95 -12.27
N PRO A 438 24.87 -47.28 -13.41
CA PRO A 438 23.51 -47.17 -13.94
C PRO A 438 23.12 -48.25 -14.98
N LYS A 439 21.86 -48.21 -15.44
CA LYS A 439 21.38 -48.85 -16.68
C LYS A 439 20.61 -47.86 -17.56
N LYS A 440 20.58 -48.13 -18.87
CA LYS A 440 19.95 -47.34 -19.95
C LYS A 440 18.85 -48.15 -20.67
N SER A 441 18.09 -47.45 -21.53
CA SER A 441 17.21 -47.96 -22.61
C SER A 441 15.85 -48.52 -22.15
N LYS A 442 14.78 -48.50 -22.97
CA LYS A 442 14.69 -48.23 -24.43
C LYS A 442 13.71 -47.10 -24.81
N THR A 443 13.84 -46.64 -26.07
CA THR A 443 12.92 -45.79 -26.82
C THR A 443 11.74 -46.58 -27.42
N ASN A 444 10.71 -45.85 -27.88
CA ASN A 444 9.95 -46.18 -29.10
C ASN A 444 9.29 -44.89 -29.65
N GLU A 445 9.22 -44.76 -30.97
CA GLU A 445 8.62 -43.61 -31.68
C GLU A 445 7.35 -44.04 -32.43
N SER A 446 6.44 -43.09 -32.71
CA SER A 446 5.54 -43.11 -33.88
C SER A 446 4.74 -41.80 -33.97
N ASP A 447 4.59 -41.26 -35.20
CA ASP A 447 3.91 -39.99 -35.49
C ASP A 447 2.37 -40.03 -35.43
N GLY A 448 1.76 -38.84 -35.25
CA GLY A 448 0.32 -38.61 -35.43
C GLY A 448 -0.04 -37.11 -35.43
N LYS A 449 -0.82 -36.66 -36.42
CA LYS A 449 -1.12 -35.22 -36.64
C LYS A 449 -2.50 -34.77 -36.13
N ALA A 450 -2.56 -33.47 -35.81
CA ALA A 450 -3.71 -32.57 -35.91
C ALA A 450 -4.81 -32.62 -34.82
N GLN A 451 -5.69 -31.61 -34.87
CA GLN A 451 -6.55 -31.11 -33.79
C GLN A 451 -7.90 -31.84 -33.67
N SER A 452 -8.47 -31.81 -32.47
CA SER A 452 -9.91 -31.58 -32.29
C SER A 452 -10.17 -30.78 -31.00
N THR A 453 -11.32 -30.11 -30.91
CA THR A 453 -11.61 -29.09 -29.87
C THR A 453 -12.34 -29.66 -28.65
N LEU A 454 -12.14 -29.04 -27.48
CA LEU A 454 -12.75 -29.46 -26.21
C LEU A 454 -14.24 -29.04 -26.08
N MET A 455 -15.08 -29.38 -27.05
CA MET A 455 -16.54 -29.19 -27.01
C MET A 455 -17.28 -30.53 -26.94
N GLY A 456 -17.01 -31.29 -25.87
CA GLY A 456 -17.59 -32.63 -25.63
C GLY A 456 -18.27 -32.85 -24.28
N PHE A 457 -18.23 -31.87 -23.36
CA PHE A 457 -18.84 -31.96 -22.03
C PHE A 457 -19.92 -30.89 -21.85
N PHE A 458 -20.94 -31.21 -21.03
CA PHE A 458 -22.13 -30.40 -20.73
C PHE A 458 -23.14 -30.21 -21.88
N LYS A 459 -23.97 -31.23 -22.12
CA LYS A 459 -25.38 -31.04 -22.53
C LYS A 459 -26.28 -31.20 -21.30
N PRO A 460 -27.29 -30.34 -21.07
CA PRO A 460 -28.28 -30.55 -20.01
C PRO A 460 -29.22 -31.72 -20.36
N LYS A 461 -29.74 -32.41 -19.33
CA LYS A 461 -30.81 -33.42 -19.49
C LYS A 461 -32.18 -32.77 -19.37
N ASN A 462 -33.07 -33.07 -20.31
CA ASN A 462 -34.50 -32.80 -20.16
C ASN A 462 -35.15 -33.85 -19.22
N PRO A 463 -36.26 -33.51 -18.52
CA PRO A 463 -37.03 -34.47 -17.74
C PRO A 463 -37.83 -35.44 -18.64
N PRO A 464 -38.14 -36.66 -18.17
CA PRO A 464 -39.00 -37.60 -18.89
C PRO A 464 -40.49 -37.21 -18.82
N PRO A 465 -41.31 -37.58 -19.82
CA PRO A 465 -42.74 -37.28 -19.86
C PRO A 465 -43.58 -38.20 -18.94
N GLN A 466 -44.78 -37.75 -18.59
CA GLN A 466 -45.79 -38.52 -17.87
C GLN A 466 -46.55 -39.48 -18.79
N THR A 467 -47.06 -40.59 -18.23
CA THR A 467 -48.13 -41.42 -18.80
C THR A 467 -49.22 -41.67 -17.76
N GLN A 468 -50.43 -41.96 -18.24
CA GLN A 468 -51.70 -42.01 -17.49
C GLN A 468 -51.92 -43.43 -16.90
N SER A 469 -52.87 -43.73 -15.98
CA SER A 469 -54.25 -43.24 -15.92
C SER A 469 -55.01 -43.56 -14.60
N SER A 470 -55.77 -42.56 -14.12
CA SER A 470 -57.19 -42.64 -13.65
C SER A 470 -57.53 -43.54 -12.42
N PRO A 471 -58.79 -43.58 -11.87
CA PRO A 471 -59.01 -42.99 -10.54
C PRO A 471 -59.92 -43.76 -9.54
N ALA A 472 -59.80 -43.47 -8.24
CA ALA A 472 -60.84 -43.79 -7.24
C ALA A 472 -60.83 -42.87 -5.99
N GLU A 473 -62.04 -42.52 -5.56
CA GLU A 473 -62.59 -42.22 -4.22
C GLU A 473 -61.61 -42.06 -3.02
N ALA A 474 -61.59 -40.95 -2.27
CA ALA A 474 -62.62 -40.31 -1.42
C ALA A 474 -62.57 -40.75 0.06
N GLY A 475 -62.55 -39.78 0.99
CA GLY A 475 -62.43 -39.98 2.44
C GLY A 475 -62.08 -38.65 3.13
N ALA A 476 -62.54 -38.42 4.37
CA ALA A 476 -62.61 -37.07 4.94
C ALA A 476 -62.15 -36.93 6.42
N ALA A 477 -61.79 -35.69 6.76
CA ALA A 477 -62.01 -35.02 8.05
C ALA A 477 -61.26 -35.47 9.33
N ARG A 478 -60.39 -34.54 9.79
CA ARG A 478 -60.28 -33.98 11.17
C ARG A 478 -59.49 -34.70 12.29
N THR A 479 -58.95 -33.82 13.14
CA THR A 479 -58.70 -33.89 14.60
C THR A 479 -57.53 -34.68 15.22
N ASN A 480 -56.62 -33.88 15.81
CA ASN A 480 -56.07 -33.95 17.18
C ASN A 480 -54.90 -34.88 17.59
N GLN A 481 -54.07 -34.25 18.45
CA GLN A 481 -53.10 -34.73 19.45
C GLN A 481 -53.61 -35.83 20.43
N PRO A 482 -52.75 -36.39 21.33
CA PRO A 482 -51.27 -36.42 21.41
C PRO A 482 -50.77 -37.90 21.56
N PRO A 483 -49.65 -38.24 22.25
CA PRO A 483 -49.61 -38.24 23.73
C PRO A 483 -48.26 -37.84 24.38
N SER A 484 -48.23 -37.82 25.72
CA SER A 484 -47.04 -37.74 26.58
C SER A 484 -47.12 -38.80 27.69
N PRO A 485 -45.98 -39.32 28.17
CA PRO A 485 -45.77 -39.79 29.55
C PRO A 485 -44.53 -39.10 30.20
N PHE A 486 -44.22 -39.20 31.51
CA PHE A 486 -44.88 -39.80 32.70
C PHE A 486 -44.54 -38.95 33.97
N THR A 487 -44.84 -39.40 35.20
CA THR A 487 -45.01 -38.50 36.39
C THR A 487 -44.47 -38.98 37.76
N LYS A 488 -44.05 -38.01 38.60
CA LYS A 488 -44.16 -37.90 40.10
C LYS A 488 -43.43 -38.87 41.06
N ASN A 489 -42.68 -38.30 42.03
CA ASN A 489 -42.89 -38.32 43.51
C ASN A 489 -41.74 -37.57 44.26
N LYS A 490 -41.97 -36.67 45.24
CA LYS A 490 -42.15 -36.81 46.73
C LYS A 490 -40.96 -37.47 47.49
N ALA A 491 -40.52 -37.05 48.70
CA ALA A 491 -40.72 -35.85 49.57
C ALA A 491 -39.74 -35.89 50.81
N VAL A 492 -39.87 -34.94 51.78
CA VAL A 492 -39.06 -34.69 53.04
C VAL A 492 -37.82 -33.79 52.80
N GLY A 493 -37.40 -32.81 53.64
CA GLY A 493 -37.94 -32.20 54.90
C GLY A 493 -36.87 -32.07 56.03
N VAL A 494 -36.85 -31.12 57.00
CA VAL A 494 -37.61 -29.88 57.31
C VAL A 494 -36.80 -28.98 58.31
N GLY A 495 -36.85 -27.64 58.23
CA GLY A 495 -36.43 -26.67 59.29
C GLY A 495 -35.24 -25.74 58.96
N GLY A 496 -35.09 -24.50 59.49
CA GLY A 496 -35.98 -23.65 60.30
C GLY A 496 -35.30 -22.33 60.80
N GLY A 497 -36.06 -21.23 61.01
CA GLY A 497 -35.56 -19.90 61.48
C GLY A 497 -35.03 -18.97 60.37
N SER A 498 -35.35 -17.66 60.20
CA SER A 498 -35.87 -16.54 61.04
C SER A 498 -34.83 -15.93 62.02
N ALA A 499 -34.60 -14.60 62.15
CA ALA A 499 -35.21 -13.40 61.52
C ALA A 499 -34.34 -12.11 61.63
N THR A 500 -34.80 -11.00 61.00
CA THR A 500 -34.61 -9.55 61.35
C THR A 500 -33.22 -8.85 61.30
N GLY A 501 -33.23 -7.54 60.95
CA GLY A 501 -32.14 -6.55 61.13
C GLY A 501 -32.35 -5.69 62.41
N PRO A 502 -32.03 -4.37 62.48
CA PRO A 502 -31.70 -3.42 61.39
C PRO A 502 -30.58 -2.35 61.68
N ILE A 503 -30.39 -1.46 60.68
CA ILE A 503 -29.89 -0.06 60.68
C ILE A 503 -29.54 0.63 62.03
N ARG A 504 -28.32 1.20 62.14
CA ARG A 504 -28.10 2.63 62.49
C ARG A 504 -26.67 3.16 62.21
N ALA A 505 -26.54 4.49 62.17
CA ALA A 505 -25.28 5.27 62.14
C ALA A 505 -25.30 6.36 63.24
N LEU A 506 -24.16 6.96 63.58
CA LEU A 506 -23.99 8.16 64.43
C LEU A 506 -22.59 8.78 64.24
N SER A 507 -22.28 9.94 64.85
CA SER A 507 -21.21 10.85 64.38
C SER A 507 -20.58 11.76 65.46
N GLY A 508 -19.31 12.14 65.26
CA GLY A 508 -18.54 13.14 66.04
C GLY A 508 -17.51 12.52 67.02
N LEU A 509 -16.48 13.21 67.55
CA LEU A 509 -15.89 14.58 67.41
C LEU A 509 -14.34 14.45 67.60
N SER A 510 -13.42 15.42 67.54
CA SER A 510 -13.36 16.90 67.38
C SER A 510 -12.25 17.25 66.32
N GLU A 511 -11.64 18.42 66.05
CA GLU A 511 -11.34 19.76 66.66
C GLU A 511 -10.31 19.81 67.81
N ALA A 512 -9.37 20.77 67.92
CA ALA A 512 -9.04 22.00 67.15
C ALA A 512 -7.48 22.21 67.08
N GLY A 513 -6.86 23.19 66.42
CA GLY A 513 -7.33 24.38 65.67
C GLY A 513 -6.16 25.18 65.00
N GLY A 514 -6.45 26.33 64.38
CA GLY A 514 -5.46 27.26 63.76
C GLY A 514 -5.41 28.63 64.49
N PRO A 515 -5.31 29.80 63.82
CA PRO A 515 -5.03 30.09 62.40
C PRO A 515 -4.02 31.26 62.18
N LEU A 516 -3.91 31.79 60.92
CA LEU A 516 -3.45 33.14 60.44
C LEU A 516 -2.74 33.02 59.06
N SER A 517 -2.78 33.97 58.09
CA SER A 517 -3.54 35.23 57.96
C SER A 517 -3.79 35.62 56.46
N ALA A 518 -4.00 36.91 56.17
CA ALA A 518 -4.61 37.52 54.98
C ALA A 518 -3.67 38.23 53.95
N GLY A 519 -4.24 38.61 52.79
CA GLY A 519 -3.73 39.57 51.77
C GLY A 519 -4.34 39.34 50.37
N THR A 520 -5.50 39.92 49.99
CA THR A 520 -5.66 41.17 49.17
C THR A 520 -4.89 41.16 47.83
N ALA A 521 -5.53 41.07 46.65
CA ALA A 521 -6.28 42.12 45.91
C ALA A 521 -5.34 43.19 45.26
N GLU A 522 -5.59 43.81 44.08
CA GLU A 522 -6.82 44.07 43.29
C GLU A 522 -6.60 43.98 41.75
N SER A 523 -7.62 44.36 40.96
CA SER A 523 -7.51 44.83 39.57
C SER A 523 -8.43 46.05 39.36
N PRO A 524 -8.04 47.06 38.57
CA PRO A 524 -9.02 47.67 37.66
C PRO A 524 -8.44 48.12 36.29
N GLY A 525 -9.33 48.28 35.30
CA GLY A 525 -8.96 48.88 34.00
C GLY A 525 -10.04 48.68 32.93
N SER A 526 -11.01 49.59 32.85
CA SER A 526 -12.08 49.56 31.84
C SER A 526 -11.94 50.71 30.84
N GLY A 527 -12.18 50.43 29.56
CA GLY A 527 -12.32 51.41 28.49
C GLY A 527 -13.23 50.83 27.41
N GLY A 528 -14.31 51.54 27.06
CA GLY A 528 -15.37 51.01 26.19
C GLY A 528 -15.64 51.89 24.97
N GLY A 529 -16.18 51.25 23.93
CA GLY A 529 -16.69 51.90 22.72
C GLY A 529 -17.78 51.02 22.09
N LYS A 530 -18.86 51.65 21.63
CA LYS A 530 -19.91 51.04 20.80
C LYS A 530 -19.53 51.23 19.30
N ASP A 531 -20.19 50.69 18.28
CA ASP A 531 -21.63 50.58 18.03
C ASP A 531 -22.01 49.48 17.00
N THR A 532 -23.28 49.04 17.07
CA THR A 532 -24.15 48.48 15.99
C THR A 532 -23.65 47.34 15.09
N SER A 533 -24.48 46.33 14.72
CA SER A 533 -25.85 46.00 15.12
C SER A 533 -26.21 44.53 14.80
N SER A 534 -27.02 43.94 15.68
CA SER A 534 -27.71 42.63 15.62
C SER A 534 -28.72 42.53 14.42
N PRO A 535 -29.50 41.43 14.18
CA PRO A 535 -29.82 40.32 15.10
C PRO A 535 -30.13 38.89 14.55
N SER A 536 -30.32 37.95 15.50
CA SER A 536 -31.28 36.82 15.46
C SER A 536 -31.01 35.66 14.47
N SER A 537 -31.06 34.38 14.88
CA SER A 537 -32.19 33.80 15.62
C SER A 537 -31.91 32.54 16.46
N SER A 538 -32.53 32.53 17.64
CA SER A 538 -33.00 31.38 18.45
C SER A 538 -32.35 29.98 18.28
N ALA A 539 -31.61 29.55 19.30
CA ALA A 539 -31.48 28.13 19.62
C ALA A 539 -32.79 27.58 20.22
N LYS A 540 -33.14 26.32 19.91
CA LYS A 540 -34.17 25.51 20.58
C LYS A 540 -33.70 24.04 20.66
N PRO A 541 -34.35 23.18 21.49
CA PRO A 541 -33.69 22.03 22.09
C PRO A 541 -33.23 20.93 21.14
N PHE A 542 -32.19 20.22 21.58
CA PHE A 542 -31.62 19.04 20.94
C PHE A 542 -32.55 17.82 21.16
N GLU A 543 -33.20 17.32 20.10
CA GLU A 543 -33.94 16.06 20.19
C GLU A 543 -32.99 14.86 20.25
N THR A 544 -33.21 13.98 21.22
CA THR A 544 -32.36 12.82 21.47
C THR A 544 -32.62 11.72 20.43
N THR A 545 -31.93 11.77 19.29
CA THR A 545 -31.91 10.65 18.35
C THR A 545 -31.18 9.46 18.98
N SER A 546 -31.92 8.36 19.16
CA SER A 546 -31.43 7.16 19.86
C SER A 546 -30.22 6.54 19.15
N GLU A 547 -29.15 6.25 19.90
CA GLU A 547 -27.97 5.55 19.40
C GLU A 547 -28.36 4.22 18.75
N LYS A 548 -28.12 4.10 17.44
CA LYS A 548 -28.16 2.78 16.77
C LYS A 548 -26.90 2.00 17.14
N VAL A 549 -26.99 1.26 18.25
CA VAL A 549 -26.03 0.22 18.59
C VAL A 549 -25.99 -0.80 17.45
N PHE A 550 -24.87 -0.90 16.75
CA PHE A 550 -24.69 -1.85 15.65
C PHE A 550 -24.60 -3.27 16.18
N ASP A 551 -25.58 -4.12 15.84
CA ASP A 551 -25.49 -5.56 16.12
C ASP A 551 -24.71 -6.29 14.99
N PRO A 552 -23.53 -6.87 15.26
CA PRO A 552 -22.78 -7.66 14.29
C PRO A 552 -23.45 -9.00 13.92
N ILE A 553 -24.63 -9.33 14.47
CA ILE A 553 -25.47 -10.46 14.07
C ILE A 553 -26.34 -10.11 12.85
N GLU A 554 -26.98 -8.93 12.78
CA GLU A 554 -27.80 -8.52 11.62
C GLU A 554 -26.99 -8.56 10.31
N VAL A 555 -25.75 -8.07 10.37
CA VAL A 555 -24.80 -8.10 9.25
C VAL A 555 -24.51 -9.54 8.80
N LYS A 556 -24.46 -10.50 9.73
CA LYS A 556 -24.18 -11.92 9.43
C LYS A 556 -25.39 -12.68 8.88
N GLU A 557 -26.62 -12.35 9.28
CA GLU A 557 -27.82 -12.98 8.71
C GLU A 557 -28.05 -12.60 7.24
N SER A 558 -27.58 -11.44 6.80
CA SER A 558 -27.67 -11.00 5.40
C SER A 558 -27.01 -11.99 4.43
N TRP A 559 -25.88 -12.60 4.82
CA TRP A 559 -25.15 -13.57 4.00
C TRP A 559 -25.89 -14.90 3.84
N SER A 560 -26.65 -15.34 4.85
CA SER A 560 -27.46 -16.56 4.78
C SER A 560 -28.72 -16.45 3.89
N LYS A 561 -29.04 -15.25 3.38
CA LYS A 561 -30.11 -15.06 2.38
C LYS A 561 -29.65 -15.34 0.94
N PHE A 562 -28.34 -15.49 0.71
CA PHE A 562 -27.79 -16.04 -0.53
C PHE A 562 -27.64 -17.57 -0.38
N ASN A 563 -28.11 -18.34 -1.36
CA ASN A 563 -28.28 -19.81 -1.30
C ASN A 563 -26.95 -20.60 -1.33
N LEU A 564 -26.05 -20.37 -0.38
CA LEU A 564 -24.72 -20.98 -0.26
C LEU A 564 -24.63 -22.01 0.88
N GLY A 565 -25.54 -22.99 0.85
CA GLY A 565 -25.49 -24.19 1.69
C GLY A 565 -25.97 -24.01 3.14
N LYS A 566 -26.01 -25.13 3.88
CA LYS A 566 -26.33 -25.11 5.31
C LYS A 566 -25.12 -24.66 6.12
N ARG A 567 -25.30 -23.68 7.00
CA ARG A 567 -24.28 -23.16 7.92
C ARG A 567 -23.63 -24.30 8.73
N VAL A 568 -22.38 -24.61 8.42
CA VAL A 568 -21.56 -25.51 9.24
C VAL A 568 -21.16 -24.77 10.52
N VAL A 569 -21.57 -25.29 11.66
CA VAL A 569 -21.23 -24.75 12.98
C VAL A 569 -19.84 -25.26 13.36
N PRO A 570 -18.92 -24.42 13.88
CA PRO A 570 -17.64 -24.90 14.38
C PRO A 570 -17.83 -25.91 15.51
N LYS A 571 -16.85 -26.80 15.69
CA LYS A 571 -16.82 -27.77 16.78
C LYS A 571 -16.08 -27.22 17.99
N CYS A 572 -16.48 -27.64 19.18
CA CYS A 572 -15.68 -27.46 20.40
C CYS A 572 -14.50 -28.45 20.40
N GLU A 573 -13.60 -28.32 21.38
CA GLU A 573 -12.47 -29.23 21.59
C GLU A 573 -12.87 -30.70 21.78
N HIS A 574 -14.06 -30.95 22.32
CA HIS A 574 -14.67 -32.28 22.48
C HIS A 574 -15.28 -32.83 21.18
N GLY A 575 -15.20 -32.09 20.07
CA GLY A 575 -15.66 -32.52 18.73
C GLY A 575 -17.15 -32.33 18.47
N GLU A 576 -17.92 -31.80 19.41
CA GLU A 576 -19.36 -31.52 19.27
C GLU A 576 -19.62 -30.15 18.61
N PRO A 577 -20.73 -29.92 17.89
CA PRO A 577 -21.07 -28.62 17.33
C PRO A 577 -21.34 -27.57 18.42
N CYS A 578 -20.72 -26.39 18.32
CA CYS A 578 -20.88 -25.32 19.33
C CYS A 578 -22.33 -24.81 19.44
N ILE A 579 -22.95 -25.03 20.60
CA ILE A 579 -24.30 -24.54 20.89
C ILE A 579 -24.26 -23.02 21.15
N SER A 580 -25.13 -22.27 20.47
CA SER A 580 -25.25 -20.82 20.68
C SER A 580 -26.25 -20.53 21.81
N PHE A 581 -25.75 -20.03 22.94
CA PHE A 581 -26.58 -19.60 24.07
C PHE A 581 -26.98 -18.13 23.92
N GLN A 582 -28.28 -17.86 23.77
CA GLN A 582 -28.84 -16.52 23.96
C GLN A 582 -28.99 -16.24 25.46
N THR A 583 -28.38 -15.16 25.95
CA THR A 583 -28.60 -14.70 27.34
C THR A 583 -29.75 -13.69 27.40
N LYS A 584 -30.47 -13.64 28.52
CA LYS A 584 -31.56 -12.66 28.74
C LYS A 584 -31.07 -11.29 29.20
N LYS A 585 -29.77 -10.97 29.06
CA LYS A 585 -29.20 -9.66 29.37
C LYS A 585 -28.63 -9.02 28.09
N PRO A 586 -28.98 -7.77 27.76
CA PRO A 586 -28.28 -7.02 26.71
C PRO A 586 -26.85 -6.70 27.17
N GLY A 587 -25.90 -6.75 26.24
CA GLY A 587 -24.47 -6.52 26.49
C GLY A 587 -23.57 -7.51 25.73
N VAL A 588 -22.28 -7.21 25.70
CA VAL A 588 -21.27 -8.10 25.09
C VAL A 588 -21.13 -9.37 25.93
N ASN A 589 -21.08 -10.53 25.28
CA ASN A 589 -20.84 -11.80 25.97
C ASN A 589 -19.36 -11.92 26.37
N CYS A 590 -19.05 -11.62 27.63
CA CYS A 590 -17.71 -11.73 28.20
C CYS A 590 -17.25 -13.18 28.46
N GLY A 591 -18.10 -14.19 28.23
CA GLY A 591 -17.80 -15.59 28.53
C GLY A 591 -17.74 -15.90 30.03
N LYS A 592 -17.25 -17.10 30.35
CA LYS A 592 -16.86 -17.53 31.69
C LYS A 592 -15.87 -18.69 31.61
#